data_AF-A0A1X6YJI9-F1
#
_entry.id   AF-A0A1X6YJI9-F1
#
_cell.length_a   1.000
_cell.length_b   1.000
_cell.length_c   1.000
_cell.angle_alpha   90.00
_cell.angle_beta   90.00
_cell.angle_gamma   90.00
#
_symmetry.space_group_name_H-M   'P 1'
#
loop_
_entity.id
_entity.type
_entity.pdbx_description
1 polymer ?
#
loop_
_entity_poly.entity_id
_entity_poly.type
_entity_poly.pdbx_seq_one_letter_code
_entity_poly.pdbx_strand_id
1 'polypeptide(L)'
;MTDDTTLPGKLDSETRCQLRRFLRPLLDAAPDWPGLARTLAARGYTLGFRDGRLLVIDAMSGRPICTGSDLDRPLAALARRLGRPRLRATADGHSAALAAR
;
A
#
# COMPACT_ATOMS: atom_id res chain seq x y z
N MET A 1 13.21 -13.85 -6.75
CA MET A 1 11.82 -14.31 -6.56
C MET A 1 10.94 -13.10 -6.73
N THR A 2 10.48 -12.86 -7.96
CA THR A 2 9.56 -11.77 -8.30
C THR A 2 8.20 -12.16 -7.77
N ASP A 3 7.85 -11.62 -6.60
CA ASP A 3 6.53 -11.81 -5.99
C ASP A 3 5.50 -11.11 -6.88
N ASP A 4 4.74 -11.90 -7.65
CA ASP A 4 3.64 -11.40 -8.46
C ASP A 4 2.57 -10.85 -7.50
N THR A 5 2.66 -9.55 -7.27
CA THR A 5 1.78 -8.84 -6.34
C THR A 5 0.42 -8.69 -6.99
N THR A 6 -0.30 -9.79 -7.19
CA THR A 6 -1.65 -9.80 -7.76
C THR A 6 -2.58 -8.96 -6.88
N LEU A 7 -3.62 -8.36 -7.47
CA LEU A 7 -4.55 -7.57 -6.65
C LEU A 7 -5.18 -8.47 -5.58
N PRO A 8 -5.28 -7.99 -4.32
CA PRO A 8 -5.88 -8.80 -3.26
C PRO A 8 -7.33 -9.12 -3.61
N GLY A 9 -7.77 -10.32 -3.23
CA GLY A 9 -9.17 -10.71 -3.34
C GLY A 9 -10.10 -9.76 -2.58
N LYS A 10 -11.39 -9.77 -2.91
CA LYS A 10 -12.38 -8.95 -2.21
C LYS A 10 -12.44 -9.37 -0.74
N LEU A 11 -12.12 -8.44 0.16
CA LEU A 11 -12.27 -8.65 1.59
C LEU A 11 -13.73 -8.77 1.99
N ASP A 12 -14.04 -9.60 2.99
CA ASP A 12 -15.32 -9.53 3.67
C ASP A 12 -15.42 -8.23 4.50
N SER A 13 -16.62 -7.88 4.94
CA SER A 13 -16.85 -6.63 5.68
C SER A 13 -16.19 -6.60 7.05
N GLU A 14 -16.07 -7.75 7.73
CA GLU A 14 -15.45 -7.84 9.04
C GLU A 14 -13.94 -7.60 8.94
N THR A 15 -13.26 -8.35 8.08
CA THR A 15 -11.82 -8.20 7.82
C THR A 15 -11.48 -6.79 7.36
N ARG A 16 -12.27 -6.22 6.43
CA ARG A 16 -12.08 -4.84 5.98
C ARG A 16 -12.21 -3.84 7.13
N CYS A 17 -13.23 -3.98 7.98
CA CYS A 17 -13.42 -3.10 9.13
C CYS A 17 -12.25 -3.18 10.12
N GLN A 18 -11.76 -4.38 10.40
CA GLN A 18 -10.58 -4.58 11.25
C GLN A 18 -9.34 -3.92 10.66
N LEU A 19 -9.00 -4.22 9.40
CA LEU A 19 -7.84 -3.63 8.72
C LEU A 19 -7.93 -2.10 8.66
N ARG A 20 -9.10 -1.56 8.31
CA ARG A 20 -9.34 -0.11 8.29
C ARG A 20 -9.11 0.53 9.65
N ARG A 21 -9.55 -0.09 10.74
CA ARG A 21 -9.36 0.43 12.10
C ARG A 21 -7.87 0.57 12.45
N PHE A 22 -7.03 -0.38 12.04
CA PHE A 22 -5.60 -0.39 12.39
C PHE A 22 -4.71 0.38 11.41
N LEU A 23 -4.96 0.26 10.11
CA LEU A 23 -4.05 0.80 9.09
C LEU A 23 -4.39 2.24 8.71
N ARG A 24 -5.68 2.60 8.65
CA ARG A 24 -6.08 3.96 8.24
C ARG A 24 -5.43 5.07 9.08
N PRO A 25 -5.30 4.97 10.42
CA PRO A 25 -4.60 5.99 11.20
C PRO A 25 -3.14 6.19 10.78
N LEU A 26 -2.45 5.12 10.35
CA LEU A 26 -1.06 5.19 9.86
C LEU A 26 -1.00 5.94 8.52
N LEU A 27 -1.96 5.65 7.64
CA LEU A 27 -2.11 6.34 6.34
C LEU A 27 -2.47 7.82 6.52
N ASP A 28 -3.18 8.17 7.59
CA ASP A 28 -3.61 9.54 7.90
C ASP A 28 -2.50 10.37 8.53
N ALA A 29 -1.75 9.78 9.45
CA ALA A 29 -0.67 10.45 10.17
C ALA A 29 0.62 10.60 9.35
N ALA A 30 0.77 9.85 8.25
CA ALA A 30 1.99 9.91 7.45
C ALA A 30 2.24 11.33 6.89
N PRO A 31 3.46 11.89 7.05
CA PRO A 31 3.80 13.23 6.55
C PRO A 31 4.18 13.22 5.07
N ASP A 32 4.71 12.10 4.58
CA ASP A 32 5.17 11.89 3.21
C ASP A 32 5.21 10.38 2.87
N TRP A 33 5.53 10.05 1.62
CA TRP A 33 5.61 8.65 1.17
C TRP A 33 6.69 7.82 1.88
N PRO A 34 7.93 8.30 2.08
CA PRO A 34 8.94 7.57 2.86
C PRO A 34 8.53 7.35 4.32
N GLY A 35 7.89 8.34 4.93
CA GLY A 35 7.31 8.27 6.27
C GLY A 35 6.24 7.19 6.36
N LEU A 36 5.30 7.16 5.41
CA LEU A 36 4.29 6.10 5.32
C LEU A 36 4.93 4.72 5.21
N ALA A 37 5.92 4.56 4.31
CA ALA A 37 6.63 3.30 4.13
C ALA A 37 7.32 2.83 5.41
N ARG A 38 8.01 3.72 6.14
CA ARG A 38 8.66 3.40 7.42
C ARG A 38 7.66 3.00 8.50
N THR A 39 6.56 3.74 8.64
CA THR A 39 5.53 3.45 9.64
C THR A 39 4.87 2.09 9.38
N LEU A 40 4.63 1.74 8.12
CA LEU A 40 4.12 0.42 7.74
C LEU A 40 5.16 -0.68 7.97
N ALA A 41 6.43 -0.44 7.61
CA ALA A 41 7.53 -1.40 7.80
C ALA A 41 7.73 -1.75 9.28
N ALA A 42 7.62 -0.77 10.18
CA ALA A 42 7.67 -0.99 11.62
C ALA A 42 6.54 -1.88 12.17
N ARG A 43 5.51 -2.16 11.35
CA ARG A 43 4.37 -3.03 11.68
C ARG A 43 4.33 -4.32 10.86
N GLY A 44 5.41 -4.63 10.14
CA GLY A 44 5.49 -5.83 9.32
C GLY A 44 4.76 -5.69 7.97
N TYR A 45 4.54 -4.47 7.48
CA TYR A 45 3.93 -4.24 6.18
C TYR A 45 4.87 -3.50 5.23
N THR A 46 4.74 -3.74 3.93
CA THR A 46 5.39 -2.94 2.89
C THR A 46 4.35 -2.29 1.98
N LEU A 47 4.79 -1.29 1.21
CA LEU A 47 3.97 -0.63 0.20
C LEU A 47 4.29 -1.18 -1.18
N GLY A 48 3.25 -1.49 -1.93
CA GLY A 48 3.33 -1.73 -3.37
C GLY A 48 2.33 -0.90 -4.15
N PHE A 49 2.49 -0.92 -5.47
CA PHE A 49 1.57 -0.28 -6.39
C PHE A 49 1.27 -1.24 -7.51
N ARG A 50 0.00 -1.36 -7.90
CA ARG A 50 -0.41 -2.14 -9.07
C ARG A 50 -1.64 -1.56 -9.71
N ASP A 51 -1.64 -1.45 -11.04
CA ASP A 51 -2.78 -0.96 -11.83
C ASP A 51 -3.37 0.36 -11.27
N GLY A 52 -2.49 1.28 -10.86
CA GLY A 52 -2.86 2.57 -10.28
C GLY A 52 -3.44 2.51 -8.86
N ARG A 53 -3.30 1.37 -8.16
CA ARG A 53 -3.77 1.19 -6.78
C ARG A 53 -2.58 1.10 -5.82
N LEU A 54 -2.75 1.65 -4.62
CA LEU A 54 -1.86 1.43 -3.50
C LEU A 54 -2.18 0.05 -2.90
N LEU A 55 -1.15 -0.76 -2.64
CA LEU A 55 -1.25 -2.04 -1.97
C LEU A 55 -0.54 -1.97 -0.62
N VAL A 56 -1.15 -2.56 0.40
CA VAL A 56 -0.48 -2.91 1.66
C VAL A 56 -0.16 -4.40 1.61
N ILE A 57 1.12 -4.71 1.71
CA ILE A 57 1.67 -6.05 1.52
C ILE A 57 2.21 -6.54 2.85
N ASP A 58 1.91 -7.79 3.19
CA ASP A 58 2.54 -8.46 4.32
C ASP A 58 4.04 -8.63 4.08
N ALA A 59 4.90 -8.09 4.94
CA ALA A 59 6.34 -8.10 4.73
C ALA A 59 6.95 -9.51 4.87
N MET A 60 6.27 -10.43 5.58
CA MET A 60 6.78 -11.78 5.81
C MET A 60 6.47 -12.72 4.64
N SER A 61 5.23 -12.70 4.16
CA SER A 61 4.75 -13.59 3.10
C SER A 61 4.84 -12.98 1.69
N GLY A 62 5.09 -11.68 1.57
CA GLY A 62 5.08 -10.96 0.29
C GLY A 62 3.68 -10.75 -0.28
N ARG A 63 2.63 -11.24 0.40
CA ARG A 63 1.27 -11.23 -0.13
C ARG A 63 0.58 -9.88 0.07
N PRO A 64 -0.04 -9.31 -0.97
CA PRO A 64 -0.91 -8.15 -0.82
C PRO A 64 -2.13 -8.52 0.02
N ILE A 65 -2.36 -7.78 1.11
CA ILE A 65 -3.47 -8.01 2.05
C ILE A 65 -4.68 -7.16 1.68
N CYS A 66 -4.46 -5.90 1.32
CA CYS A 66 -5.54 -4.98 0.98
C CYS A 66 -5.06 -3.84 0.09
N THR A 67 -6.02 -3.13 -0.52
CA THR A 67 -5.74 -1.89 -1.24
C THR A 67 -5.95 -0.68 -0.34
N GLY A 68 -5.37 0.47 -0.72
CA GLY A 68 -5.69 1.74 -0.05
C GLY A 68 -7.19 2.08 -0.11
N SER A 69 -7.90 1.64 -1.16
CA SER A 69 -9.36 1.84 -1.27
C SER A 69 -10.14 1.08 -0.22
N ASP A 70 -9.70 -0.12 0.17
CA ASP A 70 -10.31 -0.90 1.26
C ASP A 70 -10.20 -0.19 2.63
N LEU A 71 -9.26 0.76 2.73
CA LEU A 71 -8.97 1.54 3.93
C LEU A 71 -9.54 2.97 3.88
N ASP A 72 -10.39 3.28 2.88
CA ASP A 72 -10.89 4.63 2.56
C ASP A 72 -9.78 5.66 2.25
N ARG A 73 -8.59 5.18 1.85
CA ARG A 73 -7.42 5.98 1.49
C ARG A 73 -6.84 5.52 0.15
N PRO A 74 -7.60 5.68 -0.95
CA PRO A 74 -7.12 5.30 -2.28
C PRO A 74 -5.87 6.11 -2.65
N LEU A 75 -5.06 5.55 -3.56
CA LEU A 75 -3.81 6.18 -4.02
C LEU A 75 -3.98 7.64 -4.41
N ALA A 76 -5.03 7.96 -5.17
CA ALA A 76 -5.32 9.32 -5.61
C ALA A 76 -5.59 10.28 -4.44
N ALA A 77 -6.23 9.83 -3.36
CA ALA A 77 -6.47 10.66 -2.18
C ALA A 77 -5.17 10.94 -1.42
N LEU A 78 -4.33 9.92 -1.24
CA LEU A 78 -3.02 10.09 -0.60
C LEU A 78 -2.09 10.95 -1.45
N ALA A 79 -2.07 10.79 -2.77
CA ALA A 79 -1.24 11.57 -3.67
C ALA A 79 -1.60 13.07 -3.69
N ARG A 80 -2.87 13.41 -3.49
CA ARG A 80 -3.27 14.82 -3.29
C ARG A 80 -2.71 15.42 -2.01
N ARG A 81 -2.55 14.61 -0.95
CA ARG A 81 -2.08 15.06 0.37
C ARG A 81 -0.55 15.04 0.49
N LEU A 82 0.08 13.96 0.02
CA LEU A 82 1.51 13.67 0.16
C LEU A 82 2.34 14.08 -1.07
N GLY A 83 1.69 14.55 -2.14
CA GLY A 83 2.29 14.72 -3.47
C GLY A 83 2.36 13.41 -4.26
N ARG A 84 2.84 13.46 -5.51
CA ARG A 84 2.98 12.26 -6.35
C ARG A 84 4.12 11.36 -5.82
N PRO A 85 3.89 10.06 -5.61
CA PRO A 85 4.96 9.15 -5.21
C PRO A 85 5.98 9.02 -6.33
N ARG A 86 7.26 8.90 -5.97
CA ARG A 86 8.30 8.47 -6.92
C ARG A 86 8.28 6.95 -6.97
N LEU A 87 7.97 6.41 -8.13
CA LEU A 87 7.78 4.99 -8.34
C LEU A 87 8.88 4.43 -9.23
N ARG A 88 9.34 3.22 -8.93
CA ARG A 88 10.13 2.38 -9.82
C ARG A 88 9.23 1.30 -10.36
N ALA A 89 8.91 1.37 -11.65
CA ALA A 89 8.13 0.35 -12.33
C ALA A 89 8.86 -0.99 -12.33
N THR A 90 8.12 -2.09 -12.22
CA THR A 90 8.62 -3.44 -12.44
C THR A 90 8.50 -3.83 -13.92
N ALA A 91 9.20 -4.89 -14.32
CA ALA A 91 9.24 -5.35 -15.71
C ALA A 91 7.88 -5.83 -16.26
N ASP A 92 6.92 -6.14 -15.38
CA ASP A 92 5.57 -6.54 -15.75
C ASP A 92 4.71 -5.38 -16.30
N GLY A 93 5.15 -4.12 -16.15
CA GLY A 93 4.43 -2.94 -16.60
C GLY A 93 3.15 -2.60 -15.80
N HIS A 94 2.77 -3.46 -14.87
CA HIS A 94 1.56 -3.33 -14.06
C HIS A 94 1.85 -2.95 -12.61
N SER A 95 3.04 -3.32 -12.11
CA SER A 95 3.42 -3.09 -10.73
C SER A 95 4.54 -2.05 -10.59
N ALA A 96 4.65 -1.49 -9.39
CA ALA A 96 5.74 -0.60 -9.03
C ALA A 96 6.01 -0.64 -7.52
N ALA A 97 7.22 -0.23 -7.15
CA ALA A 97 7.61 0.01 -5.76
C ALA A 97 7.94 1.49 -5.56
N LEU A 98 7.94 1.96 -4.32
CA LEU A 98 8.52 3.28 -4.01
C LEU A 98 10.00 3.28 -4.39
N ALA A 99 10.43 4.32 -5.13
CA ALA A 99 11.84 4.55 -5.37
C ALA A 99 12.51 4.98 -4.05
N ALA A 100 13.63 4.34 -3.70
CA ALA A 100 14.50 4.86 -2.66
C ALA A 100 15.00 6.25 -3.09
N ARG A 101 14.99 7.22 -2.17
CA ARG A 101 15.65 8.51 -2.38
C ARG A 101 17.15 8.37 -2.20
#